data_AF-A0A0Q8RCH2-F1
#
_entry.id   AF-A0A0Q8RCH2-F1
#
_cell.length_a   1.000
_cell.length_b   1.000
_cell.length_c   1.000
_cell.angle_alpha   90.00
_cell.angle_beta   90.00
_cell.angle_gamma   90.00
#
_symmetry.space_group_name_H-M   'P 1'
#
loop_
_entity.id
_entity.type
_entity.pdbx_description
1 polymer ?
#
loop_
_entity_poly.entity_id
_entity_poly.type
_entity_poly.pdbx_seq_one_letter_code
_entity_poly.pdbx_strand_id
1 'polypeptide(L)'
;MTMPASLLRPSYPTEPETAEPAQRDDAAACADHRIVVASLAVALGYATLRYNVFKHVPWADWPHYVVNKALAMAGLGLIVLSAVRLARRGATIRRLMAWAGGFVSAHVLLSLALLRPDYFDKLFAGGKLTAAAGWSLLLGAAAWAATELGARRAAQWDPASRIELLGLIALASGLHAALPSVGSWFAPSTWPGGLPPITLISFAAGLAGWLAIRWRQLAGSADQ
;
A
#
# COMPACT_ATOMS: atom_id res chain seq x y z
N MET A 1 -11.04 29.11 76.07
CA MET A 1 -10.53 29.89 74.92
C MET A 1 -9.53 29.00 74.20
N THR A 2 -9.99 28.28 73.17
CA THR A 2 -9.16 27.31 72.43
C THR A 2 -9.75 27.15 71.03
N MET A 3 -8.90 27.31 70.01
CA MET A 3 -9.20 27.49 68.58
C MET A 3 -9.66 26.19 67.88
N PRO A 4 -10.45 26.28 66.79
CA PRO A 4 -10.73 25.15 65.92
C PRO A 4 -9.60 24.94 64.89
N ALA A 5 -9.20 23.68 64.71
CA ALA A 5 -8.26 23.24 63.69
C ALA A 5 -8.90 23.35 62.30
N SER A 6 -8.62 24.47 61.61
CA SER A 6 -9.00 24.70 60.22
C SER A 6 -8.07 23.91 59.28
N LEU A 7 -8.70 22.98 58.57
CA LEU A 7 -8.19 22.12 57.51
C LEU A 7 -7.33 22.84 56.47
N LEU A 8 -6.04 22.55 56.44
CA LEU A 8 -5.18 22.73 55.26
C LEU A 8 -5.36 21.50 54.36
N ARG A 9 -6.23 21.60 53.35
CA ARG A 9 -6.23 20.61 52.25
C ARG A 9 -5.04 20.89 51.33
N PRO A 10 -4.21 19.89 51.01
CA PRO A 10 -3.17 20.05 50.00
C PRO A 10 -3.82 20.35 48.64
N SER A 11 -3.40 21.45 48.01
CA SER A 11 -3.67 21.72 46.60
C SER A 11 -2.89 20.70 45.77
N TYR A 12 -3.55 19.64 45.34
CA TYR A 12 -2.97 18.74 44.34
C TYR A 12 -2.86 19.49 43.00
N PRO A 13 -1.71 19.40 42.30
CA PRO A 13 -1.61 19.91 40.95
C PRO A 13 -2.63 19.18 40.08
N THR A 14 -3.50 19.96 39.43
CA THR A 14 -4.38 19.47 38.36
C THR A 14 -3.54 18.77 37.31
N GLU A 15 -3.73 17.45 37.16
CA GLU A 15 -3.10 16.71 36.08
C GLU A 15 -3.44 17.37 34.74
N PRO A 16 -2.48 17.42 33.79
CA PRO A 16 -2.73 18.02 32.48
C PRO A 16 -3.87 17.26 31.80
N GLU A 17 -4.96 17.98 31.56
CA GLU A 17 -6.16 17.53 30.87
C GLU A 17 -5.76 16.84 29.56
N THR A 18 -5.86 15.51 29.53
CA THR A 18 -5.47 14.73 28.35
C THR A 18 -6.38 15.11 27.20
N ALA A 19 -5.80 15.65 26.11
CA ALA A 19 -6.53 16.11 24.92
C ALA A 19 -7.73 15.23 24.57
N GLU A 20 -8.89 15.89 24.40
CA GLU A 20 -10.20 15.29 24.19
C GLU A 20 -10.18 14.31 22.99
N PRO A 21 -10.82 13.12 23.10
CA PRO A 21 -10.75 12.07 22.08
C PRO A 21 -11.12 12.52 20.66
N ALA A 22 -12.00 13.49 20.49
CA ALA A 22 -12.36 14.06 19.19
C ALA A 22 -11.17 14.73 18.49
N GLN A 23 -10.34 15.45 19.24
CA GLN A 23 -9.20 16.19 18.69
C GLN A 23 -8.07 15.26 18.20
N ARG A 24 -7.93 14.07 18.81
CA ARG A 24 -6.98 13.03 18.38
C ARG A 24 -7.37 12.40 17.04
N ASP A 25 -8.66 12.18 16.81
CA ASP A 25 -9.18 11.59 15.58
C ASP A 25 -9.03 12.52 14.38
N ASP A 26 -9.17 13.84 14.56
CA ASP A 26 -9.00 14.84 13.51
C ASP A 26 -7.53 15.03 13.10
N ALA A 27 -6.60 15.00 14.05
CA ALA A 27 -5.18 15.06 13.75
C ALA A 27 -4.71 13.83 12.96
N ALA A 28 -5.15 12.63 13.36
CA ALA A 28 -4.87 11.38 12.65
C ALA A 28 -5.49 11.37 11.25
N ALA A 29 -6.71 11.92 11.11
CA ALA A 29 -7.38 12.10 9.82
C ALA A 29 -6.55 12.95 8.84
N CYS A 30 -6.02 14.07 9.32
CA CYS A 30 -5.21 14.99 8.54
C CYS A 30 -3.89 14.32 8.10
N ALA A 31 -3.25 13.59 9.00
CA ALA A 31 -2.03 12.86 8.71
C ALA A 31 -2.24 11.78 7.63
N ASP A 32 -3.33 11.01 7.70
CA ASP A 32 -3.65 9.97 6.72
C ASP A 32 -3.90 10.55 5.33
N HIS A 33 -4.63 11.66 5.22
CA HIS A 33 -4.83 12.33 3.93
C HIS A 33 -3.51 12.81 3.33
N ARG A 34 -2.63 13.40 4.14
CA ARG A 34 -1.30 13.83 3.67
C ARG A 34 -0.49 12.65 3.13
N ILE A 35 -0.54 11.49 3.80
CA ILE A 35 0.14 10.27 3.36
C ILE A 35 -0.42 9.76 2.03
N VAL A 36 -1.75 9.73 1.89
CA VAL A 36 -2.41 9.29 0.65
C VAL A 36 -2.04 10.21 -0.50
N VAL A 37 -2.17 11.53 -0.32
CA VAL A 37 -1.83 12.54 -1.34
C VAL A 37 -0.35 12.46 -1.70
N ALA A 38 0.54 12.38 -0.71
CA ALA A 38 1.98 12.26 -0.97
C ALA A 38 2.32 10.97 -1.71
N SER A 39 1.72 9.85 -1.34
CA SER A 39 1.95 8.55 -1.98
C SER A 39 1.49 8.57 -3.45
N LEU A 40 0.30 9.11 -3.72
CA LEU A 40 -0.19 9.27 -5.10
C LEU A 40 0.66 10.25 -5.90
N ALA A 41 1.03 11.40 -5.32
CA ALA A 41 1.85 12.40 -5.99
C ALA A 41 3.24 11.87 -6.36
N VAL A 42 3.90 11.15 -5.43
CA VAL A 42 5.20 10.51 -5.69
C VAL A 42 5.06 9.44 -6.77
N ALA A 43 4.03 8.59 -6.71
CA ALA A 43 3.81 7.55 -7.72
C ALA A 43 3.51 8.15 -9.10
N LEU A 44 2.69 9.21 -9.18
CA LEU A 44 2.38 9.92 -10.43
C LEU A 44 3.60 10.64 -11.00
N GLY A 45 4.37 11.33 -10.16
CA GLY A 45 5.60 12.00 -10.56
C GLY A 45 6.61 11.01 -11.14
N TYR A 46 6.83 9.90 -10.43
CA TYR A 46 7.71 8.83 -10.89
C TYR A 46 7.23 8.21 -12.21
N ALA A 47 5.94 7.84 -12.30
CA ALA A 47 5.38 7.23 -13.49
C ALA A 47 5.43 8.19 -14.69
N THR A 48 5.08 9.47 -14.51
CA THR A 48 5.09 10.46 -15.59
C THR A 48 6.51 10.69 -16.10
N LEU A 49 7.48 10.88 -15.20
CA LEU A 49 8.87 11.05 -15.57
C LEU A 49 9.39 9.83 -16.33
N ARG A 50 9.14 8.62 -15.82
CA ARG A 50 9.63 7.40 -16.45
C ARG A 50 8.96 7.12 -17.80
N TYR A 51 7.63 7.24 -17.90
CA TYR A 51 6.90 6.80 -19.07
C TYR A 51 6.75 7.88 -20.13
N ASN A 52 6.37 9.11 -19.77
CA ASN A 52 6.17 10.17 -20.76
C ASN A 52 7.48 10.87 -21.13
N VAL A 53 8.32 11.20 -20.14
CA VAL A 53 9.56 11.95 -20.41
C VAL A 53 10.64 11.03 -20.98
N PHE A 54 10.95 9.92 -20.31
CA PHE A 54 12.07 9.06 -20.71
C PHE A 54 11.71 7.89 -21.64
N LYS A 55 10.51 7.31 -21.54
CA LYS A 55 10.07 6.22 -22.43
C LYS A 55 9.27 6.74 -23.63
N HIS A 56 9.05 8.05 -23.73
CA HIS A 56 8.32 8.71 -24.81
C HIS A 56 6.92 8.11 -25.08
N VAL A 57 6.23 7.66 -24.05
CA VAL A 57 4.82 7.26 -24.15
C VAL A 57 3.99 8.49 -24.54
N PRO A 58 3.10 8.40 -25.56
CA PRO A 58 2.26 9.52 -25.98
C PRO A 58 1.49 10.13 -24.81
N TRP A 59 1.42 11.46 -24.75
CA TRP A 59 0.67 12.16 -23.70
C TRP A 59 -0.83 11.85 -23.73
N ALA A 60 -1.37 11.46 -24.89
CA ALA A 60 -2.73 10.94 -25.00
C ALA A 60 -2.96 9.66 -24.17
N ASP A 61 -1.91 8.89 -23.91
CA ASP A 61 -1.97 7.69 -23.06
C ASP A 61 -1.81 8.00 -21.56
N TRP A 62 -1.53 9.24 -21.19
CA TRP A 62 -1.30 9.61 -19.80
C TRP A 62 -2.49 9.29 -18.87
N PRO A 63 -3.75 9.66 -19.19
CA PRO A 63 -4.88 9.51 -18.26
C PRO A 63 -5.21 8.06 -17.91
N HIS A 64 -4.97 7.11 -18.82
CA HIS A 64 -5.27 5.69 -18.59
C HIS A 64 -4.02 4.85 -18.37
N TYR A 65 -2.96 4.99 -19.17
CA TYR A 65 -1.81 4.09 -19.07
C TYR A 65 -0.86 4.47 -17.92
N VAL A 66 -0.58 5.76 -17.76
CA VAL A 66 0.39 6.25 -16.78
C VAL A 66 -0.24 6.34 -15.40
N VAL A 67 -1.45 6.91 -15.31
CA VAL A 67 -2.22 6.94 -14.06
C VAL A 67 -2.48 5.53 -13.53
N ASN A 68 -2.78 4.55 -14.38
CA ASN A 68 -2.97 3.15 -13.96
C ASN A 68 -1.75 2.59 -13.20
N LYS A 69 -0.53 2.91 -13.66
CA LYS A 69 0.71 2.47 -12.98
C LYS A 69 0.93 3.20 -11.66
N ALA A 70 0.61 4.49 -11.61
CA ALA A 70 0.70 5.28 -10.39
C ALA A 70 -0.28 4.78 -9.32
N LEU A 71 -1.53 4.49 -9.72
CA LEU A 71 -2.55 3.93 -8.83
C LEU A 71 -2.13 2.56 -8.26
N ALA A 72 -1.59 1.69 -9.10
CA ALA A 72 -1.06 0.39 -8.65
C ALA A 72 0.03 0.55 -7.58
N MET A 73 1.01 1.42 -7.86
CA MET A 73 2.15 1.65 -6.96
C MET A 73 1.73 2.33 -5.66
N ALA A 74 0.87 3.34 -5.72
CA ALA A 74 0.34 4.02 -4.54
C ALA A 74 -0.54 3.09 -3.69
N GLY A 75 -1.43 2.31 -4.32
CA GLY A 75 -2.27 1.33 -3.64
C GLY A 75 -1.46 0.28 -2.87
N LEU A 76 -0.44 -0.30 -3.51
CA LEU A 76 0.48 -1.23 -2.86
C LEU A 76 1.24 -0.57 -1.69
N GLY A 77 1.74 0.64 -1.88
CA GLY A 77 2.41 1.39 -0.82
C GLY A 77 1.53 1.60 0.41
N LEU A 78 0.26 1.94 0.21
CA LEU A 78 -0.72 2.10 1.30
C LEU A 78 -1.05 0.77 1.99
N ILE A 79 -1.10 -0.35 1.26
CA ILE A 79 -1.28 -1.70 1.85
C ILE A 79 -0.09 -2.04 2.75
N VAL A 80 1.14 -1.88 2.24
CA VAL A 80 2.37 -2.14 3.01
C VAL A 80 2.42 -1.27 4.27
N LEU A 81 2.14 0.03 4.14
CA LEU A 81 2.11 0.95 5.27
C LEU A 81 1.04 0.56 6.30
N SER A 82 -0.15 0.15 5.83
CA SER A 82 -1.23 -0.31 6.71
C SER A 82 -0.83 -1.55 7.50
N ALA A 83 -0.16 -2.51 6.86
CA ALA A 83 0.34 -3.70 7.55
C ALA A 83 1.38 -3.35 8.63
N VAL A 84 2.33 -2.46 8.32
CA VAL A 84 3.34 -1.98 9.28
C VAL A 84 2.71 -1.22 10.44
N ARG A 85 1.71 -0.36 10.17
CA ARG A 85 0.99 0.39 11.22
C ARG A 85 0.19 -0.54 12.13
N LEU A 86 -0.52 -1.51 11.56
CA LEU A 86 -1.28 -2.48 12.33
C LEU A 86 -0.34 -3.30 13.25
N ALA A 87 0.85 -3.65 12.76
CA ALA A 87 1.88 -4.33 13.54
C ALA A 87 2.54 -3.47 14.63
N ARG A 88 2.31 -2.15 14.69
CA ARG A 88 2.87 -1.24 15.71
C ARG A 88 1.96 -1.00 16.91
N ARG A 89 0.79 -1.67 17.00
CA ARG A 89 -0.25 -1.56 18.06
C ARG A 89 -0.70 -0.10 18.32
N GLY A 90 -1.96 0.23 17.96
CA GLY A 90 -2.62 1.49 18.36
C GLY A 90 -2.96 2.49 17.26
N ALA A 91 -2.60 2.23 16.00
CA ALA A 91 -2.98 3.09 14.87
C ALA A 91 -4.14 2.49 14.05
N THR A 92 -5.16 3.29 13.77
CA THR A 92 -6.21 2.92 12.81
C THR A 92 -5.65 2.89 11.39
N ILE A 93 -6.08 1.90 10.60
CA ILE A 93 -5.70 1.74 9.20
C ILE A 93 -6.87 1.93 8.23
N ARG A 94 -8.07 2.21 8.76
CA ARG A 94 -9.33 2.21 7.99
C ARG A 94 -9.27 3.16 6.80
N ARG A 95 -8.78 4.39 7.00
CA ARG A 95 -8.72 5.41 5.94
C ARG A 95 -7.68 5.04 4.88
N LEU A 96 -6.49 4.61 5.31
CA LEU A 96 -5.45 4.17 4.38
C LEU A 96 -5.92 2.99 3.53
N MET A 97 -6.57 2.00 4.14
CA MET A 97 -7.10 0.83 3.42
C MET A 97 -8.28 1.18 2.50
N ALA A 98 -9.13 2.14 2.87
CA ALA A 98 -10.18 2.62 1.98
C ALA A 98 -9.61 3.24 0.70
N TRP A 99 -8.59 4.12 0.83
CA TRP A 99 -7.89 4.70 -0.32
C TRP A 99 -7.10 3.67 -1.10
N ALA A 100 -6.43 2.73 -0.42
CA ALA A 100 -5.72 1.63 -1.07
C ALA A 100 -6.66 0.77 -1.92
N GLY A 101 -7.81 0.37 -1.37
CA GLY A 101 -8.84 -0.39 -2.08
C GLY A 101 -9.40 0.38 -3.29
N GLY A 102 -9.62 1.69 -3.15
CA GLY A 102 -10.03 2.56 -4.25
C GLY A 102 -8.98 2.61 -5.38
N PHE A 103 -7.70 2.82 -5.05
CA PHE A 103 -6.62 2.85 -6.04
C PHE A 103 -6.41 1.50 -6.72
N VAL A 104 -6.43 0.40 -5.97
CA VAL A 104 -6.30 -0.96 -6.52
C VAL A 104 -7.49 -1.31 -7.41
N SER A 105 -8.72 -0.95 -7.01
CA SER A 105 -9.91 -1.21 -7.83
C SER A 105 -9.86 -0.40 -9.13
N ALA A 106 -9.49 0.88 -9.07
CA ALA A 106 -9.29 1.69 -10.26
C ALA A 106 -8.18 1.13 -11.17
N HIS A 107 -7.08 0.65 -10.58
CA HIS A 107 -6.00 -0.04 -11.31
C HIS A 107 -6.49 -1.31 -12.03
N VAL A 108 -7.30 -2.15 -11.36
CA VAL A 108 -7.87 -3.36 -11.96
C VAL A 108 -8.76 -3.00 -13.14
N LEU A 109 -9.69 -2.05 -12.97
CA LEU A 109 -10.61 -1.64 -14.03
C LEU A 109 -9.89 -1.03 -15.23
N LEU A 110 -8.91 -0.14 -15.00
CA LEU A 110 -8.08 0.42 -16.07
C LEU A 110 -7.25 -0.66 -16.77
N SER A 111 -6.68 -1.60 -16.02
CA SER A 111 -5.88 -2.69 -16.59
C SER A 111 -6.71 -3.62 -17.46
N LEU A 112 -7.96 -3.91 -17.06
CA LEU A 112 -8.91 -4.69 -17.88
C LEU A 112 -9.29 -3.93 -19.16
N ALA A 113 -9.58 -2.63 -19.06
CA ALA A 113 -9.89 -1.79 -20.22
C ALA A 113 -8.70 -1.68 -21.22
N LEU A 114 -7.47 -1.81 -20.71
CA LEU A 114 -6.24 -1.75 -21.50
C LEU A 114 -5.68 -3.12 -21.88
N LEU A 115 -6.35 -4.24 -21.56
CA LEU A 115 -5.83 -5.60 -21.73
C LEU A 115 -5.80 -6.02 -23.20
N ARG A 116 -4.85 -5.45 -23.95
CA ARG A 116 -4.60 -5.73 -25.36
C ARG A 116 -3.10 -5.65 -25.68
N PRO A 117 -2.64 -6.29 -26.77
CA PRO A 117 -1.23 -6.30 -27.16
C PRO A 117 -0.60 -4.91 -27.32
N ASP A 118 -1.37 -3.91 -27.78
CA ASP A 118 -0.86 -2.55 -28.01
C ASP A 118 -0.32 -1.87 -26.73
N TYR A 119 -0.90 -2.18 -25.56
CA TYR A 119 -0.48 -1.61 -24.28
C TYR A 119 0.40 -2.53 -23.45
N PHE A 120 0.23 -3.85 -23.64
CA PHE A 120 0.85 -4.88 -22.82
C PHE A 120 1.45 -6.00 -23.66
N ASP A 121 2.22 -5.64 -24.68
CA ASP A 121 2.94 -6.55 -25.59
C ASP A 121 3.55 -7.79 -24.89
N LYS A 122 4.26 -7.59 -23.78
CA LYS A 122 4.90 -8.67 -22.99
C LYS A 122 3.92 -9.70 -22.41
N LEU A 123 2.65 -9.34 -22.28
CA LEU A 123 1.61 -10.24 -21.78
C LEU A 123 1.12 -11.20 -22.86
N PHE A 124 1.37 -10.93 -24.14
CA PHE A 124 0.82 -11.68 -25.25
C PHE A 124 1.91 -12.36 -26.10
N ALA A 125 1.61 -13.56 -26.58
CA ALA A 125 2.37 -14.26 -27.61
C ALA A 125 1.38 -14.95 -28.56
N GLY A 126 1.47 -14.67 -29.86
CA GLY A 126 0.54 -15.24 -30.86
C GLY A 126 -0.93 -14.88 -30.58
N GLY A 127 -1.20 -13.66 -30.08
CA GLY A 127 -2.55 -13.19 -29.74
C GLY A 127 -3.16 -13.80 -28.46
N LYS A 128 -2.44 -14.68 -27.76
CA LYS A 128 -2.87 -15.29 -26.50
C LYS A 128 -2.01 -14.79 -25.34
N LEU A 129 -2.54 -14.88 -24.12
CA LEU A 129 -1.76 -14.62 -22.92
C LEU A 129 -0.58 -15.61 -22.82
N THR A 130 0.59 -15.10 -22.44
CA THR A 130 1.71 -15.96 -22.05
C THR A 130 1.40 -16.65 -20.72
N ALA A 131 2.07 -17.76 -20.40
CA ALA A 131 1.91 -18.42 -19.11
C ALA A 131 2.23 -17.48 -17.93
N ALA A 132 3.29 -16.67 -18.06
CA ALA A 132 3.67 -15.67 -17.06
C ALA A 132 2.57 -14.60 -16.89
N ALA A 133 1.93 -14.17 -17.98
CA ALA A 133 0.79 -13.25 -17.93
C ALA A 133 -0.43 -13.88 -17.25
N GLY A 134 -0.74 -15.15 -17.55
CA GLY A 134 -1.82 -15.89 -16.91
C GLY A 134 -1.64 -15.97 -15.39
N TRP A 135 -0.46 -16.36 -14.92
CA TRP A 135 -0.14 -16.39 -13.49
C TRP A 135 -0.14 -15.00 -12.86
N SER A 136 0.39 -13.99 -13.56
CA SER A 136 0.34 -12.60 -13.11
C SER A 136 -1.12 -12.17 -12.88
N LEU A 137 -2.00 -12.32 -13.87
CA LEU A 137 -3.41 -11.93 -13.76
C LEU A 137 -4.13 -12.69 -12.65
N LEU A 138 -3.86 -13.99 -12.49
CA LEU A 138 -4.44 -14.79 -11.39
C LEU A 138 -4.03 -14.26 -10.02
N LEU A 139 -2.74 -13.96 -9.82
CA LEU A 139 -2.25 -13.37 -8.56
C LEU A 139 -2.85 -12.00 -8.29
N GLY A 140 -2.96 -11.15 -9.32
CA GLY A 140 -3.59 -9.83 -9.21
C GLY A 140 -5.06 -9.92 -8.82
N ALA A 141 -5.81 -10.83 -9.46
CA ALA A 141 -7.20 -11.09 -9.13
C ALA A 141 -7.37 -11.64 -7.71
N ALA A 142 -6.52 -12.58 -7.29
CA ALA A 142 -6.54 -13.14 -5.94
C ALA A 142 -6.22 -12.08 -4.87
N ALA A 143 -5.22 -11.23 -5.11
CA ALA A 143 -4.85 -10.14 -4.20
C ALA A 143 -5.98 -9.10 -4.06
N TRP A 144 -6.63 -8.74 -5.16
CA TRP A 144 -7.79 -7.84 -5.14
C TRP A 144 -8.98 -8.45 -4.41
N ALA A 145 -9.33 -9.70 -4.71
CA ALA A 145 -10.41 -10.42 -4.01
C ALA A 145 -10.14 -10.57 -2.50
N ALA A 146 -8.89 -10.85 -2.11
CA ALA A 146 -8.48 -10.91 -0.71
C ALA A 146 -8.58 -9.55 -0.01
N THR A 147 -8.27 -8.45 -0.71
CA THR A 147 -8.44 -7.09 -0.20
C THR A 147 -9.91 -6.78 0.07
N GLU A 148 -10.79 -7.12 -0.88
CA GLU A 148 -12.25 -6.94 -0.74
C GLU A 148 -12.85 -7.81 0.37
N LEU A 149 -12.45 -9.08 0.44
CA LEU A 149 -12.88 -9.98 1.51
C LEU A 149 -12.42 -9.45 2.87
N GLY A 150 -11.16 -9.02 2.96
CA GLY A 150 -10.59 -8.40 4.15
C GLY A 150 -11.36 -7.15 4.57
N ALA A 151 -11.71 -6.26 3.63
CA ALA A 151 -12.51 -5.07 3.93
C ALA A 151 -13.87 -5.41 4.58
N ARG A 152 -14.51 -6.51 4.14
CA ARG A 152 -15.83 -6.94 4.64
C ARG A 152 -15.77 -7.74 5.94
N ARG A 153 -14.70 -8.53 6.12
CA ARG A 153 -14.60 -9.52 7.20
C ARG A 153 -13.59 -9.15 8.29
N ALA A 154 -12.79 -8.09 8.12
CA ALA A 154 -11.71 -7.75 9.02
C ALA A 154 -12.15 -7.73 10.49
N ALA A 155 -13.30 -7.16 10.82
CA ALA A 155 -13.82 -7.08 12.19
C ALA A 155 -13.92 -8.45 12.90
N GLN A 156 -14.10 -9.54 12.15
CA GLN A 156 -14.23 -10.91 12.65
C GLN A 156 -12.88 -11.61 12.87
N TRP A 157 -11.79 -11.04 12.38
CA TRP A 157 -10.46 -11.65 12.46
C TRP A 157 -9.66 -11.04 13.60
N ASP A 158 -8.81 -11.85 14.23
CA ASP A 158 -7.84 -11.35 15.19
C ASP A 158 -6.78 -10.46 14.50
N PRO A 159 -6.08 -9.59 15.24
CA PRO A 159 -5.08 -8.70 14.65
C PRO A 159 -3.95 -9.41 13.92
N ALA A 160 -3.50 -10.59 14.37
CA ALA A 160 -2.39 -11.30 13.73
C ALA A 160 -2.80 -11.83 12.36
N SER A 161 -4.00 -12.43 12.23
CA SER A 161 -4.56 -12.86 10.94
C SER A 161 -4.72 -11.71 9.95
N ARG A 162 -5.15 -10.52 10.43
CA ARG A 162 -5.26 -9.32 9.58
C ARG A 162 -3.90 -8.87 9.06
N ILE A 163 -2.89 -8.84 9.94
CA ILE A 163 -1.52 -8.46 9.58
C ILE A 163 -0.94 -9.46 8.56
N GLU A 164 -1.13 -10.75 8.78
CA GLU A 164 -0.66 -11.80 7.89
C GLU A 164 -1.32 -11.71 6.51
N LEU A 165 -2.64 -11.53 6.45
CA LEU A 165 -3.33 -11.34 5.18
C LEU A 165 -2.81 -10.12 4.42
N LEU A 166 -2.63 -8.97 5.08
CA LEU A 166 -2.09 -7.78 4.42
C LEU A 166 -0.68 -8.01 3.88
N GLY A 167 0.16 -8.75 4.62
CA GLY A 167 1.47 -9.17 4.15
C GLY A 167 1.41 -10.06 2.91
N LEU A 168 0.50 -11.05 2.90
CA LEU A 168 0.29 -11.92 1.75
C LEU A 168 -0.26 -11.18 0.53
N ILE A 169 -1.19 -10.23 0.72
CA ILE A 169 -1.69 -9.36 -0.35
C ILE A 169 -0.55 -8.52 -0.92
N ALA A 170 0.31 -7.95 -0.08
CA ALA A 170 1.45 -7.16 -0.52
C ALA A 170 2.44 -8.01 -1.35
N LEU A 171 2.78 -9.21 -0.87
CA LEU A 171 3.65 -10.15 -1.60
C LEU A 171 3.04 -10.58 -2.93
N ALA A 172 1.76 -10.99 -2.93
CA ALA A 172 1.04 -11.41 -4.13
C ALA A 172 0.96 -10.28 -5.18
N SER A 173 0.73 -9.04 -4.73
CA SER A 173 0.72 -7.86 -5.60
C SER A 173 2.12 -7.57 -6.19
N GLY A 174 3.17 -7.73 -5.38
CA GLY A 174 4.55 -7.63 -5.84
C GLY A 174 4.90 -8.70 -6.88
N LEU A 175 4.50 -9.95 -6.65
CA LEU A 175 4.69 -11.08 -7.57
C LEU A 175 3.89 -10.90 -8.86
N HIS A 176 2.64 -10.44 -8.77
CA HIS A 176 1.81 -10.05 -9.90
C HIS A 176 2.57 -9.07 -10.83
N ALA A 177 3.19 -8.03 -10.26
CA ALA A 177 3.99 -7.07 -11.02
C ALA A 177 5.30 -7.68 -11.57
N ALA A 178 5.90 -8.63 -10.84
CA ALA A 178 7.19 -9.23 -11.17
C ALA A 178 7.14 -10.15 -12.39
N LEU A 179 6.17 -11.06 -12.41
CA LEU A 179 6.10 -12.17 -13.36
C LEU A 179 6.28 -11.76 -14.83
N PRO A 180 5.60 -10.73 -15.36
CA PRO A 180 5.75 -10.35 -16.78
C PRO A 180 7.01 -9.52 -17.06
N SER A 181 7.78 -9.12 -16.04
CA SER A 181 8.81 -8.08 -16.18
C SER A 181 10.20 -8.46 -15.66
N VAL A 182 10.35 -9.57 -14.93
CA VAL A 182 11.61 -9.96 -14.27
C VAL A 182 12.82 -9.97 -15.20
N GLY A 183 12.65 -10.41 -16.46
CA GLY A 183 13.74 -10.44 -17.45
C GLY A 183 14.31 -9.06 -17.80
N SER A 184 13.54 -7.98 -17.59
CA SER A 184 13.99 -6.60 -17.87
C SER A 184 14.64 -5.89 -16.68
N TRP A 185 14.69 -6.53 -15.50
CA TRP A 185 15.22 -5.89 -14.31
C TRP A 185 16.74 -5.83 -14.30
N PHE A 186 17.40 -6.86 -14.83
CA PHE A 186 18.85 -7.01 -14.70
C PHE A 186 19.65 -6.37 -15.84
N ALA A 187 19.03 -5.45 -16.58
CA ALA A 187 19.69 -4.67 -17.62
C ALA A 187 19.50 -3.16 -17.37
N PRO A 188 20.20 -2.55 -16.39
CA PRO A 188 20.02 -1.15 -16.03
C PRO A 188 20.27 -0.17 -17.18
N SER A 189 21.13 -0.54 -18.13
CA SER A 189 21.39 0.23 -19.36
C SER A 189 20.14 0.40 -20.24
N THR A 190 19.11 -0.45 -20.08
CA THR A 190 17.85 -0.38 -20.82
C THR A 190 16.75 0.39 -20.08
N TRP A 191 17.03 0.89 -18.88
CA TRP A 191 16.05 1.59 -18.08
C TRP A 191 15.83 3.02 -18.62
N PRO A 192 14.59 3.42 -18.94
CA PRO A 192 14.30 4.78 -19.41
C PRO A 192 14.78 5.82 -18.39
N GLY A 193 15.75 6.66 -18.79
CA GLY A 193 16.37 7.67 -17.93
C GLY A 193 17.16 7.10 -16.75
N GLY A 194 17.59 5.83 -16.82
CA GLY A 194 18.22 5.12 -15.70
C GLY A 194 17.26 4.81 -14.53
N LEU A 195 15.95 5.02 -14.70
CA LEU A 195 14.95 4.81 -13.65
C LEU A 195 14.50 3.35 -13.56
N PRO A 196 14.56 2.71 -12.38
CA PRO A 196 14.17 1.32 -12.21
C PRO A 196 12.73 1.03 -12.68
N PRO A 197 12.43 -0.16 -13.21
CA PRO A 197 11.06 -0.53 -13.55
C PRO A 197 10.12 -0.41 -12.33
N ILE A 198 8.93 0.18 -12.52
CA ILE A 198 7.90 0.25 -11.45
C ILE A 198 7.58 -1.15 -10.91
N THR A 199 7.64 -2.17 -11.77
CA THR A 199 7.44 -3.58 -11.37
C THR A 199 8.50 -4.07 -10.39
N LEU A 200 9.76 -3.64 -10.55
CA LEU A 200 10.84 -3.99 -9.62
C LEU A 200 10.63 -3.30 -8.27
N ILE A 201 10.31 -2.01 -8.29
CA ILE A 201 10.00 -1.25 -7.07
C ILE A 201 8.82 -1.88 -6.33
N SER A 202 7.75 -2.22 -7.06
CA SER A 202 6.54 -2.83 -6.49
C SER A 202 6.84 -4.21 -5.91
N PHE A 203 7.61 -5.05 -6.60
CA PHE A 203 8.04 -6.34 -6.07
C PHE A 203 8.87 -6.18 -4.78
N ALA A 204 9.87 -5.29 -4.80
CA ALA A 204 10.70 -5.02 -3.63
C ALA A 204 9.87 -4.51 -2.44
N ALA A 205 8.93 -3.60 -2.67
CA ALA A 205 8.03 -3.09 -1.64
C ALA A 205 7.12 -4.18 -1.06
N GLY A 206 6.52 -5.02 -1.92
CA GLY A 206 5.69 -6.14 -1.49
C GLY A 206 6.45 -7.18 -0.67
N LEU A 207 7.66 -7.55 -1.14
CA LEU A 207 8.54 -8.48 -0.45
C LEU A 207 9.02 -7.92 0.90
N ALA A 208 9.50 -6.67 0.92
CA ALA A 208 9.96 -6.03 2.14
C ALA A 208 8.83 -5.89 3.18
N GLY A 209 7.62 -5.53 2.73
CA GLY A 209 6.44 -5.47 3.60
C GLY A 209 6.13 -6.82 4.25
N TRP A 210 6.11 -7.89 3.46
CA TRP A 210 5.89 -9.24 3.97
C TRP A 210 7.01 -9.70 4.94
N LEU A 211 8.28 -9.50 4.58
CA LEU A 211 9.41 -9.87 5.43
C LEU A 211 9.40 -9.11 6.77
N ALA A 212 9.10 -7.81 6.75
CA ALA A 212 9.02 -6.99 7.96
C ALA A 212 7.93 -7.49 8.93
N ILE A 213 6.81 -7.98 8.39
CA ILE A 213 5.73 -8.59 9.16
C ILE A 213 6.18 -9.92 9.77
N ARG A 214 6.74 -10.82 8.95
CA ARG A 214 7.21 -12.14 9.39
C ARG A 214 8.28 -12.05 10.47
N TRP A 215 9.24 -11.14 10.31
CA TRP A 215 10.29 -10.89 11.28
C TRP A 215 9.71 -10.50 12.65
N ARG A 216 8.72 -9.60 12.68
CA ARG A 216 8.08 -9.16 13.93
C ARG A 216 7.29 -10.25 14.62
N GLN A 217 6.59 -11.08 13.86
CA GLN A 217 5.85 -12.22 14.41
C GLN A 217 6.81 -13.22 15.07
N LEU A 218 7.95 -13.51 14.44
CA LEU A 218 8.97 -14.40 15.01
C LEU A 218 9.62 -13.81 16.27
N ALA A 219 9.96 -12.51 16.26
CA ALA A 219 10.55 -11.85 17.42
C ALA A 219 9.59 -11.80 18.62
N GLY A 220 8.30 -11.53 18.40
CA GLY A 220 7.30 -11.50 19.47
C GLY A 220 6.95 -12.85 20.09
N SER A 221 7.34 -13.96 19.45
CA SER A 221 7.20 -15.33 19.99
C SER A 221 8.39 -15.77 20.83
N ALA A 222 9.53 -15.07 20.76
CA ALA A 222 10.73 -15.40 21.54
C ALA A 222 10.70 -14.79 22.96
N ASP A 223 9.84 -13.79 23.18
CA ASP A 223 9.68 -13.08 24.45
C ASP A 223 8.53 -13.65 25.32
N GLN A 224 7.88 -14.74 24.88
CA GLN A 224 6.79 -15.45 25.59
C GLN A 224 7.27 -16.83 26.04
#